data_AF-A0A951MPG2-F1
#
_entry.id   AF-A0A951MPG2-F1
#
_cell.length_a   1.000
_cell.length_b   1.000
_cell.length_c   1.000
_cell.angle_alpha   90.00
_cell.angle_beta   90.00
_cell.angle_gamma   90.00
#
_symmetry.space_group_name_H-M   'P 1'
#
loop_
_entity.id
_entity.type
_entity.pdbx_description
1 polymer ?
#
loop_
_entity_poly.entity_id
_entity_poly.type
_entity_poly.pdbx_seq_one_letter_code
_entity_poly.pdbx_strand_id
1 'polypeptide(L)' 'MKNVTVSPDARWIAAISAAGIHVWDALTAQERVRIPEAVTRPLVGPWNQSVAFSPDGRFLYSFHRHERSVLVWDLRQL' A
#
# COMPACT_ATOMS: atom_id res chain seq x y z
N MET A 1 3.34 7.33 11.84
CA MET A 1 2.85 8.29 10.82
C MET A 1 1.93 7.55 9.88
N LYS A 2 0.78 8.13 9.49
CA LYS A 2 -0.07 7.56 8.44
C LYS A 2 0.54 7.95 7.09
N ASN A 3 0.72 7.00 6.19
CA ASN A 3 1.30 7.24 4.86
C ASN A 3 0.25 6.99 3.78
N VAL A 4 0.16 7.92 2.83
CA VAL A 4 -0.77 7.91 1.71
C VAL A 4 0.00 8.33 0.46
N THR A 5 -0.27 7.66 -0.66
CA THR A 5 0.34 7.94 -1.95
C THR A 5 -0.68 7.83 -3.06
N VAL A 6 -0.45 8.54 -4.14
CA VAL A 6 -1.25 8.49 -5.37
C VAL A 6 -0.39 7.84 -6.47
N SER A 7 -1.00 7.04 -7.34
CA SER A 7 -0.30 6.46 -8.48
C SER A 7 0.08 7.54 -9.50
N PRO A 8 1.12 7.32 -10.34
CA PRO A 8 1.56 8.31 -11.31
C PRO A 8 0.48 8.72 -12.33
N ASP A 9 -0.43 7.80 -12.66
CA ASP A 9 -1.59 8.03 -13.54
C ASP A 9 -2.82 8.62 -12.80
N ALA A 10 -2.68 8.91 -11.51
CA ALA A 10 -3.72 9.40 -10.61
C ALA A 10 -4.97 8.51 -10.48
N ARG A 11 -4.90 7.26 -10.96
CA ARG A 11 -6.02 6.33 -10.92
C ARG A 11 -6.22 5.69 -9.54
N TRP A 12 -5.14 5.53 -8.79
CA TRP A 12 -5.13 4.78 -7.54
C TRP A 12 -4.63 5.63 -6.38
N ILE A 13 -5.29 5.48 -5.23
CA ILE A 13 -4.80 5.99 -3.94
C ILE A 13 -4.45 4.77 -3.10
N ALA A 14 -3.27 4.76 -2.49
CA ALA A 14 -2.89 3.74 -1.52
C ALA A 14 -2.62 4.38 -0.16
N ALA A 15 -3.09 3.75 0.92
CA ALA A 15 -2.79 4.18 2.27
C ALA A 15 -2.56 3.02 3.22
N ILE A 16 -1.78 3.31 4.26
CA ILE A 16 -1.49 2.37 5.34
C ILE A 16 -2.32 2.75 6.56
N SER A 17 -2.99 1.76 7.14
CA SER A 17 -3.69 1.86 8.41
C SER A 17 -3.29 0.70 9.34
N ALA A 18 -3.79 0.72 10.58
CA ALA A 18 -3.65 -0.42 11.48
C ALA A 18 -4.32 -1.69 10.93
N ALA A 19 -5.31 -1.54 10.04
CA ALA A 19 -6.03 -2.66 9.44
C ALA A 19 -5.33 -3.26 8.20
N GLY A 20 -4.18 -2.70 7.79
CA GLY A 20 -3.39 -3.14 6.64
C GLY A 20 -3.20 -2.04 5.59
N ILE A 21 -2.94 -2.47 4.35
CA ILE A 21 -2.81 -1.59 3.19
C ILE A 21 -4.12 -1.59 2.43
N HIS A 22 -4.55 -0.40 2.05
CA HIS A 22 -5.78 -0.15 1.34
C HIS A 22 -5.46 0.52 0.01
N VAL A 23 -6.17 0.13 -1.05
CA VAL A 23 -6.06 0.73 -2.38
C VAL A 23 -7.44 1.06 -2.91
N TRP A 24 -7.63 2.33 -3.28
CA TRP A 24 -8.88 2.85 -3.80
C TRP A 24 -8.72 3.33 -5.23
N ASP A 25 -9.80 3.19 -6.00
CA ASP A 25 -10.02 3.95 -7.22
C ASP A 25 -10.24 5.43 -6.86
N ALA A 26 -9.39 6.31 -7.38
CA ALA A 26 -9.37 7.73 -7.02
C ALA A 26 -10.61 8.49 -7.48
N LEU A 27 -11.25 8.04 -8.58
CA LEU A 27 -12.41 8.71 -9.17
C LEU A 27 -13.71 8.32 -8.47
N THR A 28 -13.83 7.05 -8.13
CA THR A 28 -15.08 6.47 -7.58
C THR A 28 -15.05 6.33 -6.06
N ALA A 29 -13.89 6.52 -5.43
CA ALA A 29 -13.63 6.26 -4.01
C ALA A 29 -13.91 4.81 -3.58
N GLN A 30 -14.05 3.89 -4.53
CA GLN A 30 -14.27 2.47 -4.23
C GLN A 30 -12.96 1.80 -3.82
N GLU A 31 -12.98 1.10 -2.69
CA GLU A 31 -11.87 0.25 -2.29
C GLU A 31 -11.81 -0.96 -3.23
N ARG A 32 -10.70 -1.08 -3.96
CA ARG A 32 -10.48 -2.18 -4.90
C ARG A 32 -9.73 -3.33 -4.25
N VAL A 33 -8.70 -2.99 -3.48
CA VAL A 33 -7.82 -3.96 -2.86
C VAL A 33 -7.67 -3.62 -1.39
N ARG A 34 -7.80 -4.64 -0.56
CA ARG A 34 -7.42 -4.59 0.84
C ARG A 34 -6.46 -5.71 1.13
N ILE A 35 -5.25 -5.36 1.53
CA ILE A 35 -4.22 -6.30 1.96
C ILE A 35 -4.25 -6.33 3.49
N PRO A 36 -4.79 -7.38 4.12
CA PRO A 36 -5.04 -7.38 5.56
C PRO A 36 -3.75 -7.27 6.37
N GLU A 37 -3.87 -6.71 7.58
CA GLU A 37 -2.80 -6.77 8.59
C GLU A 37 -2.26 -8.20 8.72
N ALA A 38 -3.07 -9.25 8.73
CA ALA A 38 -2.55 -10.62 8.89
C ALA A 38 -1.51 -11.04 7.84
N VAL A 39 -1.61 -10.51 6.62
CA VAL A 39 -0.66 -10.76 5.52
C VAL A 39 0.50 -9.75 5.56
N THR A 40 0.22 -8.56 6.05
CA THR A 40 1.19 -7.47 6.24
C THR A 40 1.74 -7.43 7.66
N ARG A 41 1.52 -8.47 8.48
CA ARG A 41 1.76 -8.51 9.93
C ARG A 41 3.23 -8.47 10.33
N PRO A 42 4.15 -8.99 9.51
CA PRO A 42 5.57 -8.67 9.67
C PRO A 42 5.84 -7.15 9.56
N LEU A 43 4.91 -6.36 9.02
CA LEU A 43 5.09 -4.96 8.65
C LEU A 43 4.16 -3.94 9.33
N VAL A 44 2.98 -4.32 9.80
CA VAL A 44 1.97 -3.38 10.33
C VAL A 44 1.99 -3.37 11.86
N GLY A 45 3.01 -2.73 12.43
CA GLY A 45 3.05 -2.34 13.84
C GLY A 45 2.98 -0.80 13.98
N PRO A 46 3.10 -0.23 15.20
CA PRO A 46 3.12 1.23 15.43
C PRO A 46 4.30 1.98 14.75
N TRP A 47 5.09 1.26 13.96
CA TRP A 47 6.36 1.69 13.41
C TRP A 47 6.21 2.35 12.04
N ASN A 48 7.15 3.25 11.74
CA ASN A 48 7.17 4.06 10.52
C ASN A 48 7.20 3.19 9.25
N GLN A 49 6.05 3.10 8.59
CA GLN A 49 5.88 2.42 7.31
C GLN A 49 5.75 3.43 6.17
N SER A 50 6.16 3.01 4.99
CA SER A 50 5.97 3.79 3.76
C SER A 50 5.40 2.94 2.65
N VAL A 51 4.55 3.57 1.84
CA VAL A 51 4.05 3.01 0.59
C VAL A 51 4.46 3.91 -0.57
N ALA A 52 4.72 3.31 -1.72
CA ALA A 52 5.01 4.03 -2.95
C ALA A 52 4.55 3.20 -4.15
N PHE A 53 3.97 3.85 -5.16
CA PHE A 53 3.72 3.21 -6.45
C PHE A 53 5.00 3.15 -7.27
N SER A 54 5.14 2.12 -8.11
CA SER A 54 6.13 2.12 -9.17
C SER A 54 5.83 3.22 -10.20
N PRO A 55 6.83 3.72 -10.95
CA PRO A 55 6.63 4.77 -11.95
C PRO A 55 5.64 4.39 -13.07
N ASP A 56 5.50 3.09 -13.35
CA ASP A 56 4.53 2.54 -14.30
C ASP A 56 3.15 2.26 -13.68
N GLY A 57 2.95 2.53 -12.38
CA GLY A 57 1.70 2.32 -11.66
C GLY A 57 1.32 0.85 -11.42
N ARG A 58 2.14 -0.10 -11.88
CA ARG A 58 1.83 -1.54 -11.82
C ARG A 58 2.00 -2.13 -10.42
N PHE A 59 3.01 -1.67 -9.70
CA PHE A 59 3.39 -2.23 -8.41
C PHE A 59 3.13 -1.24 -7.30
N LEU A 60 2.79 -1.78 -6.13
CA LEU A 60 2.85 -1.06 -4.87
C LEU A 60 4.00 -1.63 -4.04
N TYR A 61 4.87 -0.75 -3.58
CA TYR A 61 5.93 -1.08 -2.62
C TYR A 61 5.46 -0.71 -1.22
N SER A 62 5.67 -1.61 -0.27
CA SER A 62 5.51 -1.31 1.15
C SER A 62 6.80 -1.63 1.89
N PHE A 63 7.31 -0.66 2.65
CA PHE A 63 8.54 -0.79 3.42
C PHE A 63 8.26 -0.93 4.90
N HIS A 64 8.91 -1.90 5.53
CA HIS A 64 8.94 -2.04 6.98
C HIS A 64 10.31 -1.80 7.56
N ARG A 65 10.39 -0.82 8.46
CA ARG A 65 11.65 -0.38 9.05
C ARG A 65 12.30 -1.42 9.96
N HIS A 66 11.53 -2.16 10.75
CA HIS A 66 12.11 -3.06 11.76
C HIS A 66 12.66 -4.34 11.13
N GLU A 67 11.89 -4.93 10.24
CA GLU A 67 12.33 -6.12 9.51
C GLU A 67 13.25 -5.81 8.34
N ARG A 68 13.39 -4.52 7.98
CA ARG A 68 14.23 -4.04 6.89
C ARG A 68 13.88 -4.72 5.56
N SER A 69 12.59 -4.90 5.34
CA SER A 69 12.05 -5.60 4.19
C SER A 69 11.18 -4.67 3.34
N VAL A 70 11.16 -4.95 2.04
CA VAL A 70 10.26 -4.35 1.07
C VAL A 70 9.39 -5.47 0.51
N LEU A 71 8.09 -5.32 0.60
CA LEU A 71 7.15 -6.15 -0.15
C LEU A 71 6.78 -5.44 -1.44
N VAL A 72 6.54 -6.25 -2.47
CA VAL A 72 6.14 -5.82 -3.80
C VAL A 72 4.80 -6.48 -4.11
N TRP A 73 3.81 -5.66 -4.45
CA TRP A 73 2.47 -6.11 -4.79
C TRP A 73 2.18 -5.81 -6.26
N ASP A 74 1.91 -6.83 -7.10
CA ASP A 74 1.44 -6.61 -8.49
C ASP A 74 -0.06 -6.34 -8.45
N LEU A 75 -0.46 -5.09 -8.68
CA LEU A 75 -1.86 -4.66 -8.61
C LEU A 75 -2.73 -5.25 -9.72
N ARG A 76 -2.15 -5.88 -10.74
CA ARG A 76 -2.90 -6.59 -11.78
C ARG A 76 -3.34 -7.99 -11.35
N GLN A 77 -2.81 -8.49 -10.24
CA GLN A 77 -3.10 -9.82 -9.70
C GLN A 77 -3.92 -9.77 -8.40
N LEU A 78 -4.33 -8.56 -8.00
CA LEU A 78 -5.14 -8.29 -6.81
C LEU A 78 -6.52 -7.78 -7.23
#